data_AF-A0A7S1CG19-F1
#
_entry.id   AF-A0A7S1CG19-F1
#
_cell.length_a   1.000
_cell.length_b   1.000
_cell.length_c   1.000
_cell.angle_alpha   90.00
_cell.angle_beta   90.00
_cell.angle_gamma   90.00
#
_symmetry.space_group_name_H-M   'P 1'
#
loop_
_entity.id
_entity.type
_entity.pdbx_description
1 polymer ?
#
loop_
_entity_poly.entity_id
_entity_poly.type
_entity_poly.pdbx_seq_one_letter_code
_entity_poly.pdbx_strand_id
1 'polypeptide(L)'
;GFRDKIVESGALGALVSLWETSEDQMRHDCAVALCNLTGEDTEIRVVQEGALPAVLSLSTSSVPEDQKLCAQTLVTLSAVKDNQAVMVQEGVVSTCTLLARTGN
;
A
#
# COMPACT_ATOMS: atom_id res chain seq x y z
N GLY A 1 -17.69 2.95 -5.87
CA GLY A 1 -17.50 4.16 -5.06
C GLY A 1 -16.64 5.21 -5.78
N PHE A 2 -16.36 6.36 -5.15
CA PHE A 2 -15.45 7.38 -5.70
C PHE A 2 -14.04 6.82 -5.96
N ARG A 3 -13.56 5.94 -5.07
CA ARG A 3 -12.28 5.22 -5.22
C ARG A 3 -12.26 4.34 -6.47
N ASP A 4 -13.29 3.51 -6.69
CA ASP A 4 -13.37 2.66 -7.89
C ASP A 4 -13.23 3.44 -9.18
N LYS A 5 -13.88 4.60 -9.30
CA LYS A 5 -13.78 5.43 -10.50
C LYS A 5 -12.36 5.95 -10.74
N ILE A 6 -11.62 6.25 -9.68
CA ILE A 6 -10.21 6.64 -9.77
C ILE A 6 -9.34 5.44 -10.14
N VAL A 7 -9.60 4.28 -9.55
CA VAL A 7 -8.86 3.06 -9.85
C VAL A 7 -9.14 2.61 -11.30
N GLU A 8 -10.38 2.71 -11.77
CA GLU A 8 -10.82 2.46 -13.16
C GLU A 8 -10.16 3.40 -14.19
N SER A 9 -9.75 4.61 -13.81
CA SER A 9 -9.05 5.51 -14.73
C SER A 9 -7.58 5.15 -14.95
N GLY A 10 -7.09 4.09 -14.29
CA GLY A 10 -5.68 3.67 -14.35
C GLY A 10 -4.79 4.42 -13.35
N ALA A 11 -5.38 5.10 -12.35
CA ALA A 11 -4.60 5.87 -11.38
C ALA A 11 -3.61 5.02 -10.59
N LEU A 12 -3.91 3.75 -10.30
CA LEU A 12 -3.02 2.86 -9.57
C LEU A 12 -1.68 2.67 -10.29
N GLY A 13 -1.72 2.21 -11.55
CA GLY A 13 -0.51 2.02 -12.35
C GLY A 13 0.26 3.32 -12.58
N ALA A 14 -0.44 4.45 -12.75
CA ALA A 14 0.20 5.76 -12.86
C ALA A 14 0.94 6.17 -11.56
N LEU A 15 0.33 5.95 -10.39
CA LEU A 15 0.95 6.23 -9.10
C LEU A 15 2.13 5.29 -8.81
N VAL A 16 2.04 4.02 -9.19
CA VAL A 16 3.16 3.07 -9.07
C VAL A 16 4.33 3.48 -9.96
N SER A 17 4.06 3.81 -11.23
CA SER A 17 5.10 4.29 -12.15
C SER A 17 5.74 5.59 -11.67
N LEU A 18 4.93 6.50 -11.12
CA LEU A 18 5.43 7.74 -10.54
C LEU A 18 6.28 7.47 -9.30
N TRP A 19 5.86 6.57 -8.42
CA TRP A 19 6.62 6.16 -7.24
C TRP A 19 8.00 5.60 -7.62
N GLU A 20 8.07 4.72 -8.62
CA GLU A 20 9.34 4.13 -9.06
C GLU A 20 10.35 5.19 -9.54
N THR A 21 9.87 6.20 -10.27
CA THR A 21 10.69 7.24 -10.92
C THR A 21 10.94 8.47 -10.05
N SER A 22 10.25 8.59 -8.92
CA SER A 22 10.30 9.77 -8.04
C SER A 22 11.32 9.67 -6.91
N GLU A 23 11.57 10.80 -6.25
CA GLU A 23 12.39 10.91 -5.04
C GLU A 23 11.55 11.16 -3.79
N ASP A 24 12.13 10.85 -2.63
CA ASP A 24 11.63 10.93 -1.25
C ASP A 24 10.19 11.43 -1.06
N GLN A 25 9.94 12.75 -1.14
CA GLN A 25 8.61 13.31 -0.84
C GLN A 25 7.52 12.84 -1.80
N MET A 26 7.81 12.80 -3.10
CA MET A 26 6.83 12.38 -4.10
C MET A 26 6.58 10.87 -4.01
N ARG A 27 7.60 10.07 -3.65
CA ARG A 27 7.41 8.64 -3.31
C ARG A 27 6.48 8.47 -2.12
N HIS A 28 6.68 9.25 -1.07
CA HIS A 28 5.81 9.24 0.10
C HIS A 28 4.36 9.58 -0.28
N ASP A 29 4.15 10.68 -1.01
CA ASP A 29 2.81 11.11 -1.43
C ASP A 29 2.11 10.06 -2.31
N CYS A 30 2.85 9.39 -3.21
CA CYS A 30 2.32 8.30 -4.03
C CYS A 30 1.90 7.10 -3.18
N ALA A 31 2.73 6.71 -2.20
CA ALA A 31 2.41 5.60 -1.31
C ALA A 31 1.17 5.90 -0.45
N VAL A 32 1.07 7.12 0.09
CA VAL A 32 -0.11 7.58 0.83
C VAL A 32 -1.36 7.58 -0.06
N ALA A 33 -1.24 8.03 -1.31
CA ALA A 33 -2.34 7.99 -2.27
C ALA A 33 -2.80 6.54 -2.55
N LEU A 34 -1.88 5.61 -2.76
CA LEU A 34 -2.19 4.19 -2.97
C LEU A 34 -2.90 3.57 -1.74
N CYS A 35 -2.42 3.87 -0.53
CA CYS A 35 -3.09 3.47 0.71
C CYS A 35 -4.52 4.03 0.78
N ASN A 36 -4.72 5.29 0.43
CA ASN A 36 -6.03 5.96 0.47
C ASN A 36 -7.00 5.44 -0.61
N LEU A 37 -6.48 4.95 -1.73
CA LEU A 37 -7.29 4.31 -2.78
C LEU A 37 -7.66 2.87 -2.44
N THR A 38 -6.97 2.24 -1.49
CA THR A 38 -7.29 0.89 -1.01
C THR A 38 -8.55 0.90 -0.16
N GLY A 39 -9.52 0.07 -0.52
CA GLY A 39 -10.77 -0.15 0.21
C GLY A 39 -11.57 -1.29 -0.40
N GLU A 40 -12.78 -1.49 0.11
CA GLU A 40 -13.74 -2.48 -0.41
C GLU A 40 -13.90 -2.31 -1.93
N ASP A 41 -13.75 -3.41 -2.68
CA ASP A 41 -13.79 -3.53 -4.15
C ASP A 41 -12.49 -3.17 -4.92
N THR A 42 -11.48 -2.61 -4.24
CA THR A 42 -10.21 -2.20 -4.88
C THR A 42 -9.01 -3.03 -4.44
N GLU A 43 -9.16 -3.87 -3.41
CA GLU A 43 -8.05 -4.57 -2.74
C GLU A 43 -7.24 -5.44 -3.71
N ILE A 44 -7.95 -6.16 -4.58
CA ILE A 44 -7.31 -7.04 -5.57
C ILE A 44 -6.55 -6.21 -6.59
N ARG A 45 -7.13 -5.10 -7.06
CA ARG A 45 -6.52 -4.25 -8.10
C ARG A 45 -5.26 -3.58 -7.58
N VAL A 46 -5.27 -3.10 -6.32
CA VAL A 46 -4.09 -2.51 -5.67
C VAL A 46 -2.91 -3.50 -5.68
N VAL A 47 -3.16 -4.77 -5.36
CA VAL A 47 -2.11 -5.80 -5.37
C VAL A 47 -1.68 -6.17 -6.79
N GLN A 48 -2.62 -6.33 -7.71
CA GLN A 48 -2.35 -6.67 -9.11
C GLN A 48 -1.53 -5.59 -9.85
N GLU A 49 -1.74 -4.32 -9.53
CA GLU A 49 -1.02 -3.19 -10.12
C GLU A 49 0.36 -2.97 -9.48
N GLY A 50 0.80 -3.83 -8.55
CA GLY A 50 2.14 -3.77 -7.97
C GLY A 50 2.31 -2.64 -6.94
N ALA A 51 1.24 -2.20 -6.28
CA ALA A 51 1.32 -1.12 -5.29
C ALA A 51 1.95 -1.54 -3.93
N LEU A 52 2.13 -2.83 -3.69
CA LEU A 52 2.61 -3.35 -2.40
C LEU A 52 3.97 -2.78 -1.96
N PRO A 53 5.03 -2.74 -2.79
CA PRO A 53 6.30 -2.13 -2.41
C PRO A 53 6.16 -0.66 -1.97
N ALA A 54 5.32 0.12 -2.67
CA ALA A 54 5.05 1.50 -2.31
C ALA A 54 4.36 1.58 -0.94
N VAL A 55 3.33 0.77 -0.71
CA VAL A 55 2.64 0.69 0.61
C VAL A 55 3.61 0.29 1.72
N LEU A 56 4.47 -0.70 1.48
CA LEU A 56 5.43 -1.18 2.47
C LEU A 56 6.51 -0.14 2.83
N SER A 57 6.84 0.77 1.92
CA SER A 57 7.80 1.85 2.20
C SER A 57 7.36 2.78 3.34
N LEU A 58 6.06 2.92 3.57
CA LEU A 58 5.51 3.71 4.68
C LEU A 58 5.77 3.09 6.05
N SER A 59 6.04 1.79 6.13
CA SER A 59 6.33 1.11 7.41
C SER A 59 7.63 1.57 8.07
N THR A 60 8.57 2.10 7.28
CA THR A 60 9.85 2.63 7.76
C THR A 60 9.84 4.15 7.92
N SER A 61 8.70 4.80 7.68
CA SER A 61 8.57 6.25 7.90
C SER A 61 8.78 6.59 9.37
N SER A 62 9.41 7.74 9.64
CA SER A 62 9.51 8.29 11.00
C SER A 62 8.19 8.85 11.52
N VAL A 63 7.17 8.95 10.67
CA VAL A 63 5.84 9.49 11.00
C VAL A 63 4.92 8.34 11.45
N PRO A 64 4.41 8.35 12.69
CA PRO A 64 3.53 7.29 13.19
C PRO A 64 2.24 7.11 12.38
N GLU A 65 1.69 8.21 11.84
CA GLU A 65 0.51 8.19 10.99
C GLU A 65 0.72 7.35 9.71
N ASP A 66 1.91 7.40 9.11
CA ASP A 66 2.25 6.61 7.92
C ASP A 66 2.34 5.13 8.25
N GLN A 67 2.96 4.79 9.38
CA GLN A 67 3.06 3.42 9.86
C GLN A 67 1.67 2.83 10.13
N LYS A 68 0.78 3.63 10.74
CA LYS A 68 -0.62 3.26 10.97
C LYS A 68 -1.38 3.08 9.65
N LEU A 69 -1.18 3.99 8.69
CA LEU A 69 -1.81 3.91 7.38
C LEU A 69 -1.37 2.64 6.65
N CYS A 70 -0.06 2.35 6.64
CA CYS A 70 0.50 1.10 6.12
C CYS A 70 -0.17 -0.11 6.77
N ALA A 71 -0.21 -0.18 8.10
CA ALA A 71 -0.83 -1.30 8.82
C ALA A 71 -2.32 -1.47 8.45
N GLN A 72 -3.08 -0.39 8.37
CA GLN A 72 -4.49 -0.42 7.98
C GLN A 72 -4.67 -0.94 6.55
N THR A 73 -3.86 -0.47 5.60
CA THR A 73 -3.88 -0.96 4.23
C THR A 73 -3.57 -2.44 4.17
N LEU A 74 -2.54 -2.91 4.89
CA LEU A 74 -2.18 -4.33 4.95
C LEU A 74 -3.30 -5.20 5.53
N VAL A 75 -4.00 -4.73 6.57
CA VAL A 75 -5.16 -5.44 7.12
C VAL A 75 -6.25 -5.59 6.05
N THR A 76 -6.61 -4.50 5.37
CA THR A 76 -7.61 -4.51 4.28
C THR A 76 -7.21 -5.48 3.17
N LEU A 77 -5.97 -5.42 2.69
CA LEU A 77 -5.49 -6.31 1.63
C LEU A 77 -5.47 -7.78 2.06
N SER A 78 -5.10 -8.07 3.31
CA SER A 78 -5.00 -9.43 3.85
C SER A 78 -6.35 -10.12 4.07
N ALA A 79 -7.44 -9.34 4.16
CA ALA A 79 -8.80 -9.86 4.27
C ALA A 79 -9.22 -10.64 3.01
N VAL A 80 -8.59 -10.35 1.87
CA VAL A 80 -8.83 -11.03 0.59
C VAL A 80 -7.82 -12.16 0.40
N LYS A 81 -8.30 -13.41 0.30
CA LYS A 81 -7.45 -14.60 0.17
C LYS A 81 -6.53 -14.55 -1.04
N ASP A 82 -7.00 -14.04 -2.17
CA ASP A 82 -6.25 -13.99 -3.42
C ASP A 82 -5.00 -13.09 -3.32
N ASN A 83 -5.03 -12.10 -2.43
CA ASN A 83 -3.89 -11.20 -2.19
C ASN A 83 -2.80 -11.85 -1.33
N GLN A 84 -3.15 -12.81 -0.45
CA GLN A 84 -2.24 -13.30 0.59
C GLN A 84 -0.97 -13.93 0.02
N ALA A 85 -1.07 -14.66 -1.09
CA ALA A 85 0.10 -15.28 -1.72
C ALA A 85 1.11 -14.23 -2.19
N VAL A 86 0.63 -13.19 -2.87
CA VAL A 86 1.47 -12.08 -3.35
C VAL A 86 2.02 -11.28 -2.17
N MET A 87 1.20 -10.99 -1.16
CA MET A 87 1.62 -10.30 0.05
C MET A 87 2.77 -11.02 0.78
N VAL A 88 2.72 -12.35 0.87
CA VAL A 88 3.82 -13.13 1.46
C VAL A 88 5.09 -13.04 0.61
N GLN A 89 4.97 -13.10 -0.71
CA GLN A 89 6.10 -12.96 -1.64
C GLN A 89 6.76 -11.58 -1.55
N GLU A 90 5.96 -10.52 -1.40
CA GLU A 90 6.42 -9.14 -1.22
C GLU A 90 6.95 -8.85 0.20
N GLY A 91 7.00 -9.84 1.09
CA GLY A 91 7.61 -9.70 2.40
C GLY A 91 6.74 -8.97 3.43
N VAL A 92 5.42 -8.88 3.21
CA VAL A 92 4.47 -8.23 4.15
C VAL A 92 4.59 -8.78 5.57
N VAL A 93 4.86 -10.08 5.72
CA VAL A 93 5.01 -10.73 7.04
C VAL A 93 6.14 -10.07 7.84
N SER A 94 7.28 -9.81 7.21
CA SER A 94 8.42 -9.13 7.84
C SER A 94 8.03 -7.71 8.26
N THR A 95 7.33 -6.99 7.39
CA THR A 95 6.86 -5.63 7.66
C THR A 95 5.88 -5.57 8.83
N CYS A 96 4.94 -6.51 8.92
CA CYS A 96 4.04 -6.61 10.07
C CYS A 96 4.81 -6.82 11.38
N THR A 97 5.87 -7.65 11.38
CA THR A 97 6.71 -7.82 12.57
C THR A 97 7.53 -6.58 12.92
N LEU A 98 7.92 -5.79 11.92
CA LEU A 98 8.61 -4.51 12.13
C LEU A 98 7.66 -3.50 12.78
N LEU A 99 6.46 -3.31 12.21
CA LEU A 99 5.43 -2.40 12.74
C LEU A 99 5.03 -2.77 14.18
N ALA A 100 4.92 -4.07 14.48
CA ALA A 100 4.62 -4.55 15.83
C ALA A 100 5.72 -4.22 16.86
N ARG A 101 6.96 -4.01 16.40
CA ARG A 101 8.10 -3.63 17.27
C ARG A 101 8.25 -2.12 17.42
N THR A 102 7.86 -1.34 16.40
CA THR A 102 7.98 0.13 16.41
C THR A 102 6.76 0.83 17.01
N GLY A 103 5.61 0.16 17.07
CA GLY A 103 4.37 0.68 17.65
C GLY A 103 4.25 0.58 19.19
N ASN A 104 5.36 0.36 19.90
CA ASN A 104 5.42 0.18 21.36
C ASN A 104 6.45 1.13 21.97
#